data_AF-A0A674AXN7-F1
#
_entry.id   AF-A0A674AXN7-F1
#
_cell.length_a   1.000
_cell.length_b   1.000
_cell.length_c   1.000
_cell.angle_alpha   90.00
_cell.angle_beta   90.00
_cell.angle_gamma   90.00
#
_symmetry.space_group_name_H-M   'P 1'
#
loop_
_entity.id
_entity.type
_entity.pdbx_description
1 polymer ?
#
loop_
_entity_poly.entity_id
_entity_poly.type
_entity_poly.pdbx_seq_one_letter_code
_entity_poly.pdbx_strand_id
1 'polypeptide(L)'
;GHKPSTLSSSDITRVLSHTDLNQMWQRDLRPLLVSRYPNSAGSLAVHPHIKSTLGSLRAGWDVQEDTFESHTPYGPMTFNNIIATLNPSAKRRLVLACRYDSKYYPPQWHGRQFLGATDSAESNPNLSLQLLFFDGEEALFQWTATDSLYGSRDPISSSPPLLPFVFPLPHDLFVLLDLIGGPSPRFGNQFPNTARWLTRMQNIAEGPSKLHYFWPGMPVGPVQDDHMPFLNRGKLTHNTLGLTPVCTSSISSPPPSPVWHTFDDNEQNLDRSTIVNLNKILQVLVLEYLNTKLQALNPLNTP
;
A
#
# COMPACT_ATOMS: atom_id res chain seq x y z
N GLY A 1 23.02 -6.47 0.86
CA GLY A 1 21.63 -6.03 1.13
C GLY A 1 21.62 -5.06 2.29
N HIS A 2 20.63 -4.16 2.32
CA HIS A 2 20.50 -3.10 3.32
C HIS A 2 20.34 -3.59 4.77
N LYS A 3 20.75 -2.77 5.75
CA LYS A 3 20.59 -3.02 7.20
C LYS A 3 19.81 -1.85 7.83
N PRO A 4 18.73 -2.10 8.58
CA PRO A 4 18.03 -1.07 9.35
C PRO A 4 18.77 -0.74 10.65
N SER A 5 18.49 0.42 11.24
CA SER A 5 18.90 0.77 12.60
C SER A 5 17.72 0.61 13.55
N THR A 6 17.75 -0.41 14.41
CA THR A 6 16.74 -0.64 15.46
C THR A 6 16.52 0.60 16.33
N LEU A 7 15.28 1.04 16.50
CA LEU A 7 14.93 2.14 17.41
C LEU A 7 14.95 1.66 18.87
N SER A 8 15.25 2.58 19.80
CA SER A 8 15.08 2.32 21.24
C SER A 8 13.60 2.30 21.61
N SER A 9 13.22 1.64 22.72
CA SER A 9 11.83 1.66 23.19
C SER A 9 11.32 3.09 23.45
N SER A 10 12.16 3.97 23.99
CA SER A 10 11.86 5.40 24.18
C SER A 10 11.68 6.17 22.87
N ASP A 11 12.42 5.80 21.83
CA ASP A 11 12.26 6.37 20.48
C ASP A 11 10.95 5.92 19.83
N ILE A 12 10.61 4.64 19.96
CA ILE A 12 9.33 4.08 19.51
C ILE A 12 8.17 4.80 20.21
N THR A 13 8.18 4.89 21.55
CA THR A 13 7.13 5.61 22.30
C THR A 13 7.00 7.07 21.85
N ARG A 14 8.12 7.77 21.64
CA ARG A 14 8.13 9.16 21.18
C ARG A 14 7.52 9.29 19.77
N VAL A 15 7.96 8.50 18.80
CA VAL A 15 7.40 8.49 17.44
C VAL A 15 5.88 8.26 17.48
N LEU A 16 5.46 7.19 18.16
CA LEU A 16 4.06 6.78 18.17
C LEU A 16 3.13 7.77 18.89
N SER A 17 3.66 8.62 19.79
CA SER A 17 2.89 9.71 20.40
C SER A 17 2.45 10.82 19.44
N HIS A 18 3.04 10.90 18.24
CA HIS A 18 2.62 11.85 17.19
C HIS A 18 1.55 11.29 16.24
N THR A 19 1.10 10.04 16.41
CA THR A 19 0.10 9.42 15.52
C THR A 19 -1.31 9.52 16.09
N ASP A 20 -2.09 10.51 15.63
CA ASP A 20 -3.52 10.57 15.89
C ASP A 20 -4.29 9.66 14.91
N LEU A 21 -4.62 8.46 15.38
CA LEU A 21 -5.40 7.47 14.63
C LEU A 21 -6.89 7.83 14.51
N ASN A 22 -7.42 8.75 15.31
CA ASN A 22 -8.76 9.29 15.08
C ASN A 22 -8.72 10.34 13.96
N GLN A 23 -7.71 11.20 13.92
CA GLN A 23 -7.50 12.11 12.79
C GLN A 23 -7.30 11.31 11.49
N MET A 24 -6.45 10.28 11.48
CA MET A 24 -6.30 9.37 10.35
C MET A 24 -7.64 8.78 9.89
N TRP A 25 -8.46 8.31 10.83
CA TRP A 25 -9.77 7.72 10.51
C TRP A 25 -10.76 8.71 9.88
N GLN A 26 -10.78 9.97 10.34
CA GLN A 26 -11.68 11.00 9.81
C GLN A 26 -11.15 11.69 8.55
N ARG A 27 -9.85 11.96 8.48
CA ARG A 27 -9.21 12.75 7.41
C ARG A 27 -8.79 11.88 6.23
N ASP A 28 -8.21 10.71 6.49
CA ASP A 28 -7.52 9.93 5.46
C ASP A 28 -8.32 8.69 5.05
N LEU A 29 -8.92 7.96 6.00
CA LEU A 29 -9.70 6.76 5.68
C LEU A 29 -11.10 7.10 5.15
N ARG A 30 -11.90 7.85 5.91
CA ARG A 30 -13.33 8.06 5.60
C ARG A 30 -13.63 8.66 4.22
N PRO A 31 -12.84 9.61 3.66
CA PRO A 31 -13.06 10.09 2.29
C PRO A 31 -12.86 9.02 1.21
N LEU A 32 -12.10 7.95 1.51
CA LEU A 32 -11.90 6.81 0.60
C LEU A 32 -13.06 5.81 0.64
N LEU A 33 -13.94 5.86 1.65
CA LEU A 33 -15.06 4.93 1.84
C LEU A 33 -16.27 5.28 0.94
N VAL A 34 -16.00 5.41 -0.34
CA VAL A 34 -16.98 5.60 -1.44
C VAL A 34 -16.70 4.58 -2.54
N SER A 35 -17.71 4.21 -3.34
CA SER A 35 -17.48 3.37 -4.51
C SER A 35 -16.68 4.15 -5.56
N ARG A 36 -15.48 3.64 -5.87
CA ARG A 36 -14.38 4.34 -6.53
C ARG A 36 -13.65 3.45 -7.55
N TYR A 37 -14.40 2.69 -8.34
CA TYR A 37 -13.86 2.00 -9.52
C TYR A 37 -13.35 3.03 -10.56
N PRO A 38 -12.46 2.64 -11.50
CA PRO A 38 -11.90 3.56 -12.50
C PRO A 38 -12.97 4.40 -13.20
N ASN A 39 -12.70 5.69 -13.41
CA ASN A 39 -13.61 6.70 -14.02
C ASN A 39 -14.93 6.97 -13.27
N SER A 40 -15.20 6.34 -12.12
CA SER A 40 -16.38 6.65 -11.31
C SER A 40 -16.30 8.02 -10.62
N ALA A 41 -17.45 8.59 -10.26
CA ALA A 41 -17.51 9.83 -9.48
C ALA A 41 -16.79 9.75 -8.13
N GLY A 42 -16.71 8.57 -7.51
CA GLY A 42 -15.93 8.36 -6.28
C GLY A 42 -14.42 8.35 -6.53
N SER A 43 -13.95 7.71 -7.62
CA SER A 43 -12.53 7.74 -8.01
C SER A 43 -12.07 9.17 -8.32
N LEU A 44 -12.89 9.92 -9.08
CA LEU A 44 -12.67 11.33 -9.39
C LEU A 44 -12.69 12.28 -8.17
N ALA A 45 -13.25 11.85 -7.04
CA ALA A 45 -13.22 12.60 -5.76
C ALA A 45 -12.07 12.16 -4.85
N VAL A 46 -11.75 10.86 -4.84
CA VAL A 46 -10.69 10.25 -4.03
C VAL A 46 -9.29 10.64 -4.53
N HIS A 47 -9.08 10.62 -5.84
CA HIS A 47 -7.80 10.94 -6.46
C HIS A 47 -7.25 12.33 -6.09
N PRO A 48 -7.99 13.45 -6.25
CA PRO A 48 -7.54 14.76 -5.80
C PRO A 48 -7.46 14.88 -4.27
N HIS A 49 -8.24 14.10 -3.50
CA HIS A 49 -8.11 14.06 -2.05
C HIS A 49 -6.75 13.47 -1.63
N ILE A 50 -6.35 12.30 -2.15
CA ILE A 50 -5.04 11.70 -1.88
C ILE A 50 -3.91 12.66 -2.27
N LYS A 51 -3.95 13.23 -3.48
CA LYS A 51 -2.96 14.22 -3.94
C LYS A 51 -2.89 15.46 -3.04
N SER A 52 -4.03 16.01 -2.62
CA SER A 52 -4.08 17.18 -1.75
C SER A 52 -3.54 16.88 -0.35
N THR A 53 -3.87 15.71 0.22
CA THR A 53 -3.34 15.27 1.51
C THR A 53 -1.82 15.15 1.45
N LEU A 54 -1.26 14.44 0.46
CA LEU A 54 0.18 14.24 0.30
C LEU A 54 0.93 15.55 -0.02
N GLY A 55 0.38 16.38 -0.90
CA GLY A 55 0.94 17.70 -1.23
C GLY A 55 0.89 18.72 -0.09
N SER A 56 0.05 18.50 0.94
CA SER A 56 0.00 19.34 2.14
C SER A 56 1.04 18.99 3.21
N LEU A 57 1.75 17.86 3.06
CA LEU A 57 2.72 17.39 4.04
C LEU A 57 3.99 18.26 4.04
N ARG A 58 4.37 18.77 5.22
CA ARG A 58 5.51 19.69 5.43
C ARG A 58 6.87 19.15 4.96
N ALA A 59 6.99 17.84 4.72
CA ALA A 59 8.20 17.22 4.18
C ALA A 59 8.50 17.63 2.73
N GLY A 60 7.53 18.20 1.99
CA GLY A 60 7.74 18.70 0.63
C GLY A 60 7.75 17.57 -0.41
N TRP A 61 6.65 16.83 -0.49
CA TRP A 61 6.48 15.70 -1.40
C TRP A 61 6.30 16.17 -2.85
N ASP A 62 7.04 15.54 -3.77
CA ASP A 62 6.85 15.63 -5.22
C ASP A 62 5.74 14.65 -5.61
N VAL A 63 4.52 15.17 -5.84
CA VAL A 63 3.32 14.38 -6.12
C VAL A 63 3.00 14.47 -7.60
N GLN A 64 3.23 13.36 -8.31
CA GLN A 64 3.04 13.23 -9.75
C GLN A 64 1.86 12.31 -10.09
N GLU A 65 1.44 12.37 -11.35
CA GLU A 65 0.39 11.56 -11.95
C GLU A 65 0.97 10.76 -13.13
N ASP A 66 0.57 9.50 -13.26
CA ASP A 66 0.81 8.67 -14.43
C ASP A 66 -0.56 8.27 -15.00
N THR A 67 -1.04 9.10 -15.93
CA THR A 67 -2.38 9.02 -16.54
C THR A 67 -2.29 8.44 -17.94
N PHE A 68 -3.05 7.38 -18.20
CA PHE A 68 -3.07 6.69 -19.49
C PHE A 68 -4.46 6.12 -19.81
N GLU A 69 -4.71 5.79 -21.08
CA GLU A 69 -5.91 5.06 -21.51
C GLU A 69 -5.53 3.59 -21.80
N SER A 70 -6.37 2.65 -21.35
CA SER A 70 -6.22 1.21 -21.68
C SER A 70 -7.58 0.61 -22.04
N HIS A 71 -7.57 -0.48 -22.80
CA HIS A 71 -8.79 -1.15 -23.28
C HIS A 71 -9.33 -2.11 -22.22
N THR A 72 -10.63 -2.00 -21.91
CA THR A 72 -11.33 -2.81 -20.90
C THR A 72 -12.49 -3.61 -21.51
N PRO A 73 -13.08 -4.59 -20.81
CA PRO A 73 -14.31 -5.26 -21.22
C PRO A 73 -15.51 -4.33 -21.49
N TYR A 74 -15.45 -3.08 -21.00
CA TYR A 74 -16.49 -2.06 -21.17
C TYR A 74 -16.10 -0.92 -22.13
N GLY A 75 -14.98 -1.06 -22.86
CA GLY A 75 -14.44 -0.06 -23.77
C GLY A 75 -13.13 0.59 -23.27
N PRO A 76 -12.62 1.64 -23.94
CA PRO A 76 -11.47 2.40 -23.43
C PRO A 76 -11.81 3.08 -22.10
N MET A 77 -10.86 3.08 -21.16
CA MET A 77 -10.96 3.76 -19.87
C MET A 77 -9.65 4.47 -19.55
N THR A 78 -9.74 5.64 -18.92
CA THR A 78 -8.58 6.34 -18.35
C THR A 78 -8.27 5.81 -16.96
N PHE A 79 -6.99 5.60 -16.66
CA PHE A 79 -6.46 5.22 -15.35
C PHE A 79 -5.46 6.30 -14.91
N ASN A 80 -5.38 6.60 -13.61
CA ASN A 80 -4.50 7.67 -13.11
C ASN A 80 -3.76 7.31 -11.81
N ASN A 81 -2.60 6.66 -11.95
CA ASN A 81 -1.73 6.32 -10.83
C ASN A 81 -1.23 7.59 -10.10
N ILE A 82 -1.22 7.60 -8.77
CA ILE A 82 -0.60 8.68 -7.97
C ILE A 82 0.78 8.23 -7.50
N ILE A 83 1.80 9.04 -7.81
CA ILE A 83 3.21 8.77 -7.48
C ILE A 83 3.71 9.91 -6.59
N ALA A 84 3.69 9.72 -5.27
CA ALA A 84 4.28 10.67 -4.34
C ALA A 84 5.73 10.26 -4.01
N THR A 85 6.67 11.18 -4.14
CA THR A 85 8.10 10.97 -3.92
C THR A 85 8.67 11.98 -2.93
N LEU A 86 9.24 11.53 -1.81
CA LEU A 86 10.13 12.37 -1.03
C LEU A 86 11.52 12.37 -1.67
N ASN A 87 12.20 13.52 -1.63
CA ASN A 87 13.52 13.76 -2.24
C ASN A 87 13.75 13.02 -3.60
N PRO A 88 13.17 13.51 -4.71
CA PRO A 88 13.31 12.87 -6.03
C PRO A 88 14.76 12.63 -6.48
N SER A 89 15.73 13.40 -5.97
CA SER A 89 17.15 13.21 -6.27
C SER A 89 17.79 11.96 -5.63
N ALA A 90 17.10 11.29 -4.70
CA ALA A 90 17.60 10.13 -3.99
C ALA A 90 17.80 8.91 -4.92
N LYS A 91 19.03 8.37 -4.93
CA LYS A 91 19.46 7.26 -5.80
C LYS A 91 18.86 5.89 -5.47
N ARG A 92 18.28 5.74 -4.29
CA ARG A 92 17.61 4.52 -3.78
C ARG A 92 16.39 4.95 -2.99
N ARG A 93 15.29 4.22 -3.14
CA ARG A 93 14.04 4.47 -2.43
C ARG A 93 13.50 3.19 -1.77
N LEU A 94 12.96 3.30 -0.56
CA LEU A 94 11.91 2.40 -0.12
C LEU A 94 10.66 2.74 -0.94
N VAL A 95 9.85 1.75 -1.27
CA VAL A 95 8.53 1.96 -1.88
C VAL A 95 7.49 1.31 -0.98
N LEU A 96 6.46 2.07 -0.59
CA LEU A 96 5.20 1.51 -0.14
C LEU A 96 4.22 1.67 -1.31
N ALA A 97 3.38 0.67 -1.54
CA ALA A 97 2.42 0.67 -2.61
C ALA A 97 1.09 0.05 -2.16
N CYS A 98 0.00 0.58 -2.68
CA CYS A 98 -1.31 -0.04 -2.64
C CYS A 98 -2.09 0.33 -3.92
N ARG A 99 -3.27 -0.26 -4.05
CA ARG A 99 -4.32 0.12 -4.99
C ARG A 99 -5.27 1.12 -4.33
N TYR A 100 -5.67 2.18 -5.03
CA TYR A 100 -6.73 3.07 -4.52
C TYR A 100 -8.11 2.78 -5.11
N ASP A 101 -8.24 2.01 -6.19
CA ASP A 101 -9.54 1.71 -6.78
C ASP A 101 -10.36 0.70 -5.96
N SER A 102 -11.68 0.72 -6.12
CA SER A 102 -12.58 -0.30 -5.58
C SER A 102 -13.17 -1.16 -6.70
N LYS A 103 -13.38 -2.46 -6.47
CA LYS A 103 -14.00 -3.34 -7.44
C LYS A 103 -15.32 -2.82 -8.01
N TYR A 104 -15.47 -2.89 -9.32
CA TYR A 104 -16.73 -2.59 -10.00
C TYR A 104 -17.75 -3.71 -9.77
N TYR A 105 -18.98 -3.33 -9.38
CA TYR A 105 -20.14 -4.22 -9.30
C TYR A 105 -21.27 -3.64 -10.18
N PRO A 106 -21.76 -4.38 -11.19
CA PRO A 106 -22.78 -3.87 -12.11
C PRO A 106 -24.12 -3.45 -11.45
N PRO A 107 -24.92 -2.57 -12.08
CA PRO A 107 -26.15 -2.03 -11.51
C PRO A 107 -27.21 -3.05 -11.06
N GLN A 108 -27.19 -4.30 -11.56
CA GLN A 108 -28.08 -5.36 -11.08
C GLN A 108 -27.91 -5.74 -9.59
N TRP A 109 -26.91 -5.21 -8.89
CA TRP A 109 -26.71 -5.42 -7.44
C TRP A 109 -27.53 -4.48 -6.52
N HIS A 110 -28.56 -3.82 -7.06
CA HIS A 110 -29.63 -3.15 -6.30
C HIS A 110 -29.15 -2.11 -5.27
N GLY A 111 -28.22 -1.23 -5.69
CA GLY A 111 -27.86 -0.02 -4.93
C GLY A 111 -26.88 -0.23 -3.76
N ARG A 112 -26.38 -1.45 -3.53
CA ARG A 112 -25.28 -1.69 -2.58
C ARG A 112 -23.95 -1.18 -3.15
N GLN A 113 -23.08 -0.64 -2.30
CA GLN A 113 -21.76 -0.11 -2.67
C GLN A 113 -20.63 -0.94 -2.04
N PHE A 114 -19.49 -1.05 -2.75
CA PHE A 114 -18.27 -1.72 -2.29
C PHE A 114 -17.16 -0.69 -2.05
N LEU A 115 -16.44 -0.78 -0.92
CA LEU A 115 -15.73 0.36 -0.32
C LEU A 115 -14.28 0.09 0.15
N GLY A 116 -13.69 -1.10 -0.10
CA GLY A 116 -12.45 -1.63 0.53
C GLY A 116 -11.35 -0.62 0.92
N ALA A 117 -10.74 -0.77 2.11
CA ALA A 117 -10.60 0.36 3.02
C ALA A 117 -9.23 0.55 3.75
N THR A 118 -8.05 0.38 3.11
CA THR A 118 -6.81 0.02 3.86
C THR A 118 -5.40 0.46 3.30
N ASP A 119 -4.79 1.63 3.68
CA ASP A 119 -3.29 1.88 3.59
C ASP A 119 -2.72 3.15 4.35
N SER A 120 -1.37 3.38 4.47
CA SER A 120 -0.67 4.53 5.17
C SER A 120 0.89 4.79 4.89
N ALA A 121 1.53 5.88 5.46
CA ALA A 121 2.90 6.44 5.17
C ALA A 121 3.92 6.53 6.40
N GLU A 122 5.10 7.22 6.53
CA GLU A 122 5.90 8.32 5.86
C GLU A 122 7.47 8.21 6.21
N SER A 123 8.41 9.16 5.91
CA SER A 123 9.86 8.88 5.64
C SER A 123 11.07 9.87 5.95
N ASN A 124 12.12 9.94 5.09
CA ASN A 124 13.54 10.34 5.34
C ASN A 124 14.34 10.81 4.08
N PRO A 125 15.45 11.59 4.19
CA PRO A 125 16.19 12.14 3.03
C PRO A 125 17.19 11.26 2.24
N ASN A 126 17.96 10.34 2.84
CA ASN A 126 19.19 9.80 2.19
C ASN A 126 18.98 8.47 1.46
N LEU A 127 18.09 7.65 2.02
CA LEU A 127 17.33 6.58 1.38
C LEU A 127 15.91 7.09 1.54
N SER A 128 15.25 7.47 0.45
CA SER A 128 13.95 8.16 0.57
C SER A 128 12.77 7.20 0.40
N LEU A 129 11.55 7.70 0.51
CA LEU A 129 10.34 6.90 0.27
C LEU A 129 9.61 7.41 -0.97
N GLN A 130 9.01 6.45 -1.67
CA GLN A 130 7.98 6.68 -2.65
C GLN A 130 6.71 5.96 -2.19
N LEU A 131 5.57 6.64 -2.30
CA LEU A 131 4.25 6.06 -2.15
C LEU A 131 3.64 5.91 -3.55
N LEU A 132 3.09 4.75 -3.85
CA LEU A 132 2.38 4.46 -5.09
C LEU A 132 0.94 4.09 -4.76
N PHE A 133 0.00 4.77 -5.41
CA PHE A 133 -1.42 4.44 -5.37
C PHE A 133 -1.84 4.09 -6.80
N PHE A 134 -1.98 2.80 -7.08
CA PHE A 134 -2.38 2.31 -8.40
C PHE A 134 -3.88 2.46 -8.64
N ASP A 135 -4.26 2.72 -9.90
CA ASP A 135 -5.65 2.74 -10.37
C ASP A 135 -5.96 1.47 -11.18
N GLY A 136 -7.12 0.86 -10.95
CA GLY A 136 -7.55 -0.34 -11.65
C GLY A 136 -6.67 -1.57 -11.42
N GLU A 137 -6.33 -1.89 -10.17
CA GLU A 137 -5.80 -3.23 -9.84
C GLU A 137 -6.85 -4.31 -10.16
N GLU A 138 -8.13 -3.97 -9.95
CA GLU A 138 -9.24 -4.89 -10.12
C GLU A 138 -9.52 -5.30 -11.56
N ALA A 139 -9.99 -6.54 -11.67
CA ALA A 139 -10.78 -6.94 -12.83
C ALA A 139 -12.15 -6.25 -12.80
N LEU A 140 -12.49 -5.56 -13.90
CA LEU A 140 -13.77 -4.90 -14.11
C LEU A 140 -14.88 -5.90 -14.42
N PHE A 141 -14.57 -7.05 -15.05
CA PHE A 141 -15.51 -8.13 -15.31
C PHE A 141 -15.01 -9.49 -14.79
N GLN A 142 -13.82 -9.94 -15.21
CA GLN A 142 -13.24 -11.23 -14.82
C GLN A 142 -11.71 -11.18 -14.84
N TRP A 143 -11.10 -11.60 -13.73
CA TRP A 143 -9.65 -11.61 -13.56
C TRP A 143 -8.94 -12.42 -14.65
N THR A 144 -8.21 -11.70 -15.50
CA THR A 144 -7.44 -12.25 -16.63
C THR A 144 -6.18 -11.41 -16.83
N ALA A 145 -5.24 -11.88 -17.66
CA ALA A 145 -4.01 -11.14 -17.97
C ALA A 145 -4.21 -9.77 -18.67
N THR A 146 -5.45 -9.43 -19.05
CA THR A 146 -5.85 -8.16 -19.71
C THR A 146 -6.92 -7.39 -18.94
N ASP A 147 -7.71 -8.05 -18.08
CA ASP A 147 -8.70 -7.45 -17.17
C ASP A 147 -8.28 -7.73 -15.72
N SER A 148 -7.28 -6.96 -15.28
CA SER A 148 -6.67 -6.86 -13.95
C SER A 148 -5.44 -5.93 -14.05
N LEU A 149 -4.90 -5.45 -12.94
CA LEU A 149 -3.56 -4.86 -12.83
C LEU A 149 -3.29 -3.71 -13.82
N TYR A 150 -4.27 -2.89 -14.18
CA TYR A 150 -4.13 -1.86 -15.21
C TYR A 150 -3.03 -0.85 -14.85
N GLY A 151 -3.12 -0.24 -13.67
CA GLY A 151 -2.16 0.74 -13.15
C GLY A 151 -0.70 0.23 -13.07
N SER A 152 -0.49 -1.02 -12.66
CA SER A 152 0.86 -1.60 -12.55
C SER A 152 1.38 -2.23 -13.86
N ARG A 153 0.50 -2.68 -14.77
CA ARG A 153 0.89 -3.20 -16.09
C ARG A 153 1.35 -2.11 -17.03
N ASP A 154 0.61 -1.01 -17.14
CA ASP A 154 0.78 -0.08 -18.27
C ASP A 154 1.47 1.29 -17.97
N PRO A 155 2.29 1.50 -16.90
CA PRO A 155 2.84 2.81 -16.59
C PRO A 155 3.80 3.32 -17.68
N ILE A 156 3.52 4.53 -18.18
CA ILE A 156 4.26 5.29 -19.20
C ILE A 156 4.45 4.54 -20.53
N SER A 157 3.40 4.53 -21.37
CA SER A 157 3.45 4.08 -22.78
C SER A 157 3.24 5.21 -23.82
N SER A 158 2.57 6.31 -23.44
CA SER A 158 1.83 7.17 -24.39
C SER A 158 2.31 8.64 -24.51
N SER A 159 3.41 9.04 -23.87
CA SER A 159 3.94 10.42 -23.95
C SER A 159 5.45 10.50 -24.23
N PRO A 160 5.92 11.47 -25.04
CA PRO A 160 7.33 11.66 -25.30
C PRO A 160 8.08 12.21 -24.08
N PRO A 161 9.38 11.89 -23.89
CA PRO A 161 10.09 12.13 -22.65
C PRO A 161 10.53 13.60 -22.48
N LEU A 162 9.65 14.44 -21.91
CA LEU A 162 10.05 15.75 -21.38
C LEU A 162 10.89 15.63 -20.09
N LEU A 163 10.82 14.49 -19.39
CA LEU A 163 11.72 14.09 -18.32
C LEU A 163 12.08 12.59 -18.45
N PRO A 164 13.30 12.16 -18.08
CA PRO A 164 13.73 10.76 -18.16
C PRO A 164 13.20 9.93 -16.97
N PHE A 165 11.89 9.91 -16.74
CA PHE A 165 11.26 9.19 -15.64
C PHE A 165 11.05 7.71 -15.99
N VAL A 166 12.15 6.94 -16.02
CA VAL A 166 12.11 5.51 -16.36
C VAL A 166 11.54 4.71 -15.19
N PHE A 167 10.29 4.24 -15.32
CA PHE A 167 9.68 3.37 -14.33
C PHE A 167 10.09 1.88 -14.50
N PRO A 168 10.36 1.13 -13.42
CA PRO A 168 10.50 1.58 -12.05
C PRO A 168 11.88 2.18 -11.81
N LEU A 169 11.87 3.17 -10.93
CA LEU A 169 13.06 3.81 -10.40
C LEU A 169 13.84 2.83 -9.51
N PRO A 170 15.14 3.08 -9.24
CA PRO A 170 15.95 2.22 -8.38
C PRO A 170 15.41 2.18 -6.93
N HIS A 171 14.73 1.08 -6.60
CA HIS A 171 14.16 0.81 -5.29
C HIS A 171 15.00 -0.24 -4.54
N ASP A 172 14.99 -0.17 -3.22
CA ASP A 172 15.79 -1.03 -2.32
C ASP A 172 14.93 -2.06 -1.57
N LEU A 173 13.63 -1.78 -1.45
CA LEU A 173 12.55 -2.65 -1.03
C LEU A 173 11.25 -2.06 -1.58
N PHE A 174 10.37 -2.91 -2.09
CA PHE A 174 8.99 -2.58 -2.43
C PHE A 174 8.08 -3.37 -1.50
N VAL A 175 7.27 -2.66 -0.72
CA VAL A 175 6.27 -3.23 0.16
C VAL A 175 4.91 -2.98 -0.46
N LEU A 176 4.14 -4.03 -0.71
CA LEU A 176 2.78 -3.95 -1.22
C LEU A 176 1.80 -4.23 -0.09
N LEU A 177 0.85 -3.34 0.12
CA LEU A 177 -0.12 -3.37 1.19
C LEU A 177 -1.51 -3.56 0.60
N ASP A 178 -2.16 -4.68 0.93
CA ASP A 178 -3.46 -5.06 0.39
C ASP A 178 -4.31 -5.83 1.42
N LEU A 179 -5.61 -5.56 1.44
CA LEU A 179 -6.63 -6.13 2.35
C LEU A 179 -6.36 -5.95 3.86
N ILE A 180 -5.67 -4.89 4.27
CA ILE A 180 -5.16 -4.70 5.64
C ILE A 180 -6.17 -3.96 6.56
N GLY A 181 -7.22 -4.65 7.00
CA GLY A 181 -8.24 -4.02 7.87
C GLY A 181 -9.12 -4.93 8.71
N GLY A 182 -9.34 -6.18 8.28
CA GLY A 182 -10.09 -7.17 9.06
C GLY A 182 -9.34 -7.65 10.32
N PRO A 183 -10.03 -8.26 11.30
CA PRO A 183 -9.43 -8.76 12.53
C PRO A 183 -8.47 -9.93 12.30
N SER A 184 -7.37 -9.97 13.07
CA SER A 184 -6.43 -11.10 13.14
C SER A 184 -5.83 -11.57 11.78
N PRO A 185 -5.32 -10.66 10.93
CA PRO A 185 -4.68 -11.03 9.67
C PRO A 185 -3.42 -11.87 9.89
N ARG A 186 -3.03 -12.64 8.87
CA ARG A 186 -1.84 -13.52 8.90
C ARG A 186 -1.02 -13.28 7.64
N PHE A 187 0.16 -12.68 7.79
CA PHE A 187 1.09 -12.39 6.69
C PHE A 187 2.17 -13.49 6.65
N GLY A 188 2.11 -14.32 5.60
CA GLY A 188 3.08 -15.38 5.34
C GLY A 188 4.26 -14.93 4.48
N ASN A 189 5.25 -15.79 4.35
CA ASN A 189 6.46 -15.54 3.57
C ASN A 189 6.22 -15.82 2.07
N GLN A 190 5.78 -14.79 1.34
CA GLN A 190 5.64 -14.83 -0.12
C GLN A 190 7.01 -14.88 -0.84
N PHE A 191 8.04 -14.23 -0.27
CA PHE A 191 9.34 -14.01 -0.92
C PHE A 191 10.51 -14.28 0.04
N PRO A 192 11.22 -15.42 -0.10
CA PRO A 192 12.32 -15.80 0.81
C PRO A 192 13.43 -14.74 0.98
N ASN A 193 13.70 -13.93 -0.06
CA ASN A 193 14.71 -12.87 -0.03
C ASN A 193 14.36 -11.70 0.92
N THR A 194 13.07 -11.45 1.15
CA THR A 194 12.55 -10.37 2.01
C THR A 194 11.94 -10.85 3.31
N ALA A 195 11.85 -12.17 3.54
CA ALA A 195 11.39 -12.79 4.79
C ALA A 195 12.00 -12.17 6.07
N ARG A 196 13.26 -11.69 6.00
CA ARG A 196 13.94 -10.97 7.09
C ARG A 196 13.21 -9.69 7.55
N TRP A 197 12.46 -9.03 6.67
CA TRP A 197 11.64 -7.86 6.99
C TRP A 197 10.32 -8.27 7.66
N LEU A 198 9.73 -9.40 7.25
CA LEU A 198 8.60 -10.01 7.92
C LEU A 198 8.97 -10.46 9.35
N THR A 199 10.19 -11.01 9.54
CA THR A 199 10.79 -11.24 10.86
C THR A 199 11.02 -9.94 11.63
N ARG A 200 11.33 -8.82 10.97
CA ARG A 200 11.50 -7.53 11.66
C ARG A 200 10.14 -6.99 12.15
N MET A 201 9.10 -7.03 11.32
CA MET A 201 7.72 -6.71 11.74
C MET A 201 7.29 -7.56 12.94
N GLN A 202 7.54 -8.87 12.91
CA GLN A 202 7.27 -9.77 14.04
C GLN A 202 8.02 -9.37 15.33
N ASN A 203 9.21 -8.78 15.22
CA ASN A 203 9.98 -8.33 16.37
C ASN A 203 9.59 -6.93 16.88
N ILE A 204 8.98 -6.09 16.03
CA ILE A 204 8.38 -4.80 16.39
C ILE A 204 7.02 -4.99 17.07
N ALA A 205 6.25 -5.99 16.62
CA ALA A 205 4.93 -6.31 17.14
C ALA A 205 4.95 -6.68 18.64
N GLU A 206 3.94 -6.22 19.38
CA GLU A 206 3.80 -6.37 20.83
C GLU A 206 2.58 -7.23 21.22
N GLY A 207 2.61 -7.84 22.41
CA GLY A 207 1.50 -8.63 22.94
C GLY A 207 1.04 -9.74 21.99
N PRO A 208 -0.28 -9.96 21.82
CA PRO A 208 -0.81 -10.98 20.90
C PRO A 208 -0.40 -10.79 19.44
N SER A 209 -0.24 -9.55 18.96
CA SER A 209 0.10 -9.27 17.56
C SER A 209 1.42 -9.91 17.13
N LYS A 210 2.37 -10.05 18.07
CA LYS A 210 3.69 -10.67 17.89
C LYS A 210 3.64 -12.13 17.41
N LEU A 211 2.67 -12.89 17.90
CA LEU A 211 2.53 -14.31 17.59
C LEU A 211 1.47 -14.59 16.51
N HIS A 212 0.58 -13.63 16.24
CA HIS A 212 -0.55 -13.86 15.35
C HIS A 212 -0.41 -13.23 13.96
N TYR A 213 0.25 -12.08 13.80
CA TYR A 213 0.25 -11.38 12.51
C TYR A 213 1.32 -11.87 11.52
N PHE A 214 2.59 -11.94 11.89
CA PHE A 214 3.69 -12.14 10.93
C PHE A 214 4.35 -13.52 11.08
N TRP A 215 4.29 -14.35 10.05
CA TRP A 215 4.70 -15.76 10.08
C TRP A 215 5.86 -16.02 9.10
N PRO A 216 7.08 -15.50 9.35
CA PRO A 216 8.20 -15.58 8.40
C PRO A 216 8.69 -17.01 8.10
N GLY A 217 8.39 -17.96 8.98
CA GLY A 217 8.67 -19.38 8.79
C GLY A 217 7.61 -20.17 8.01
N MET A 218 6.51 -19.53 7.58
CA MET A 218 5.46 -20.16 6.77
C MET A 218 5.54 -19.63 5.33
N PRO A 219 6.09 -20.42 4.36
CA PRO A 219 5.96 -20.11 2.94
C PRO A 219 4.48 -20.07 2.53
N VAL A 220 4.14 -19.17 1.61
CA VAL A 220 2.79 -19.10 1.01
C VAL A 220 2.90 -19.12 -0.51
N GLY A 221 1.79 -19.44 -1.19
CA GLY A 221 1.73 -19.43 -2.64
C GLY A 221 1.87 -18.02 -3.24
N PRO A 222 2.17 -17.91 -4.55
CA PRO A 222 2.19 -16.63 -5.23
C PRO A 222 0.78 -16.01 -5.25
N VAL A 223 0.69 -14.74 -4.89
CA VAL A 223 -0.52 -13.91 -5.04
C VAL A 223 -0.42 -13.17 -6.38
N GLN A 224 -1.52 -13.06 -7.13
CA GLN A 224 -1.58 -12.16 -8.29
C GLN A 224 -2.18 -10.83 -7.83
N ASP A 225 -1.41 -9.76 -8.01
CA ASP A 225 -1.53 -8.47 -7.32
C ASP A 225 -0.47 -7.52 -7.96
N ASP A 226 -0.51 -6.20 -7.69
CA ASP A 226 0.20 -5.14 -8.42
C ASP A 226 1.74 -5.26 -8.46
N HIS A 227 2.34 -6.11 -7.62
CA HIS A 227 3.77 -6.42 -7.69
C HIS A 227 4.16 -7.28 -8.92
N MET A 228 3.20 -8.00 -9.51
CA MET A 228 3.46 -8.99 -10.57
C MET A 228 4.05 -8.43 -11.87
N PRO A 229 3.60 -7.29 -12.44
CA PRO A 229 4.19 -6.75 -13.67
C PRO A 229 5.66 -6.36 -13.49
N PHE A 230 6.04 -5.91 -12.29
CA PHE A 230 7.42 -5.56 -11.96
C PHE A 230 8.31 -6.80 -11.73
N LEU A 231 7.78 -7.87 -11.12
CA LEU A 231 8.45 -9.18 -11.07
C LEU A 231 8.71 -9.73 -12.48
N ASN A 232 7.65 -9.82 -13.30
CA ASN A 232 7.69 -10.40 -14.63
C ASN A 232 8.66 -9.70 -15.58
N ARG A 233 8.84 -8.38 -15.43
CA ARG A 233 9.81 -7.59 -16.20
C ARG A 233 11.26 -7.67 -15.68
N GLY A 234 11.56 -8.59 -14.76
CA GLY A 234 12.89 -8.73 -14.14
C GLY A 234 13.30 -7.54 -13.27
N LYS A 235 12.35 -6.66 -12.92
CA LYS A 235 12.61 -5.34 -12.33
C LYS A 235 12.47 -5.31 -10.80
N LEU A 236 11.79 -6.29 -10.19
CA LEU A 236 11.56 -6.37 -8.73
C LEU A 236 12.02 -7.68 -8.04
N THR A 237 12.60 -8.62 -8.79
CA THR A 237 12.69 -10.07 -8.48
C THR A 237 13.41 -10.49 -7.19
N HIS A 238 14.05 -9.56 -6.46
CA HIS A 238 14.82 -9.86 -5.25
C HIS A 238 14.42 -9.04 -4.01
N ASN A 239 13.62 -7.98 -4.16
CA ASN A 239 13.32 -7.01 -3.10
C ASN A 239 11.81 -6.67 -2.98
N THR A 240 10.92 -7.63 -3.29
CA THR A 240 9.46 -7.49 -3.09
C THR A 240 9.03 -8.05 -1.72
N LEU A 241 8.15 -7.37 -1.00
CA LEU A 241 7.51 -7.83 0.24
C LEU A 241 6.00 -7.56 0.16
N GLY A 242 5.20 -8.56 -0.20
CA GLY A 242 3.74 -8.44 -0.13
C GLY A 242 3.23 -8.64 1.30
N LEU A 243 2.28 -7.81 1.69
CA LEU A 243 1.53 -7.85 2.94
C LEU A 243 0.05 -8.16 2.69
N THR A 244 -0.24 -9.10 1.79
CA THR A 244 -1.57 -9.68 1.63
C THR A 244 -1.83 -10.71 2.74
N PRO A 245 -2.92 -10.62 3.53
CA PRO A 245 -3.30 -11.67 4.48
C PRO A 245 -3.59 -13.00 3.78
N VAL A 246 -3.21 -14.11 4.41
CA VAL A 246 -3.51 -15.47 3.94
C VAL A 246 -4.43 -16.22 4.90
N CYS A 247 -5.41 -16.93 4.36
CA CYS A 247 -6.25 -17.82 5.14
C CYS A 247 -5.61 -19.22 5.22
N THR A 248 -5.25 -19.67 6.42
CA THR A 248 -4.63 -20.99 6.67
C THR A 248 -5.66 -22.13 6.77
N SER A 249 -6.73 -22.06 5.99
CA SER A 249 -7.81 -23.06 5.97
C SER A 249 -7.46 -24.21 5.01
N SER A 250 -7.92 -25.43 5.32
CA SER A 250 -7.72 -26.62 4.47
C SER A 250 -8.63 -26.67 3.23
N ILE A 251 -9.44 -25.63 3.01
CA ILE A 251 -10.26 -25.46 1.80
C ILE A 251 -9.34 -25.13 0.61
N SER A 252 -9.71 -25.56 -0.61
CA SER A 252 -8.98 -25.15 -1.82
C SER A 252 -9.20 -23.67 -2.11
N SER A 253 -8.12 -22.88 -2.18
CA SER A 253 -8.13 -21.43 -2.43
C SER A 253 -9.11 -20.64 -1.54
N PRO A 254 -8.91 -20.63 -0.20
CA PRO A 254 -9.80 -19.92 0.71
C PRO A 254 -9.63 -18.40 0.60
N PRO A 255 -10.71 -17.61 0.74
CA PRO A 255 -10.62 -16.15 0.69
C PRO A 255 -9.78 -15.60 1.86
N PRO A 256 -9.05 -14.49 1.67
CA PRO A 256 -8.13 -13.92 2.68
C PRO A 256 -8.86 -13.36 3.90
N SER A 257 -10.13 -12.95 3.76
CA SER A 257 -11.02 -12.58 4.86
C SER A 257 -12.46 -13.04 4.57
N PRO A 258 -13.37 -13.11 5.58
CA PRO A 258 -14.77 -13.46 5.37
C PRO A 258 -15.59 -12.44 4.55
N VAL A 259 -15.08 -11.22 4.40
CA VAL A 259 -15.76 -10.10 3.71
C VAL A 259 -15.14 -9.76 2.35
N TRP A 260 -14.04 -10.43 1.97
CA TRP A 260 -13.34 -10.17 0.71
C TRP A 260 -14.27 -10.39 -0.50
N HIS A 261 -14.36 -9.39 -1.37
CA HIS A 261 -15.30 -9.32 -2.49
C HIS A 261 -16.79 -9.47 -2.11
N THR A 262 -17.18 -9.12 -0.88
CA THR A 262 -18.58 -8.94 -0.47
C THR A 262 -18.86 -7.47 -0.12
N PHE A 263 -20.14 -7.11 -0.05
CA PHE A 263 -20.59 -5.77 0.37
C PHE A 263 -20.43 -5.53 1.89
N ASP A 264 -19.93 -6.53 2.62
CA ASP A 264 -19.62 -6.43 4.03
C ASP A 264 -18.18 -5.90 4.27
N ASP A 265 -17.37 -5.72 3.21
CA ASP A 265 -16.11 -4.97 3.27
C ASP A 265 -16.39 -3.45 3.35
N ASN A 266 -16.62 -2.99 4.57
CA ASN A 266 -17.02 -1.63 4.91
C ASN A 266 -16.55 -1.24 6.33
N GLU A 267 -16.72 0.04 6.71
CA GLU A 267 -16.22 0.62 7.97
C GLU A 267 -16.58 -0.17 9.24
N GLN A 268 -17.71 -0.89 9.24
CA GLN A 268 -18.22 -1.59 10.42
C GLN A 268 -17.49 -2.91 10.71
N ASN A 269 -16.89 -3.54 9.68
CA ASN A 269 -16.16 -4.80 9.81
C ASN A 269 -14.63 -4.62 9.91
N LEU A 270 -14.16 -3.37 9.96
CA LEU A 270 -12.76 -3.03 10.22
C LEU A 270 -12.41 -3.21 11.71
N ASP A 271 -11.36 -3.97 12.01
CA ASP A 271 -10.84 -4.05 13.37
C ASP A 271 -9.87 -2.89 13.64
N ARG A 272 -10.39 -1.89 14.37
CA ARG A 272 -9.60 -0.77 14.89
C ARG A 272 -8.34 -1.23 15.63
N SER A 273 -8.37 -2.34 16.36
CA SER A 273 -7.19 -2.80 17.13
C SER A 273 -6.05 -3.24 16.19
N THR A 274 -6.39 -3.98 15.13
CA THR A 274 -5.45 -4.40 14.09
C THR A 274 -4.91 -3.21 13.30
N ILE A 275 -5.77 -2.28 12.89
CA ILE A 275 -5.35 -1.06 12.17
C ILE A 275 -4.41 -0.20 13.02
N VAL A 276 -4.69 -0.04 14.33
CA VAL A 276 -3.81 0.62 15.31
C VAL A 276 -2.45 -0.08 15.38
N ASN A 277 -2.43 -1.41 15.49
CA ASN A 277 -1.19 -2.16 15.63
C ASN A 277 -0.34 -2.09 14.37
N LEU A 278 -0.94 -2.33 13.20
CA LEU A 278 -0.22 -2.38 11.93
C LEU A 278 0.33 -1.00 11.53
N ASN A 279 -0.38 0.10 11.81
CA ASN A 279 0.16 1.45 11.69
C ASN A 279 1.47 1.62 12.48
N LYS A 280 1.48 1.26 13.77
CA LYS A 280 2.67 1.35 14.61
C LYS A 280 3.83 0.51 14.07
N ILE A 281 3.53 -0.72 13.62
CA ILE A 281 4.54 -1.66 13.10
C ILE A 281 5.16 -1.14 11.80
N LEU A 282 4.34 -0.60 10.89
CA LEU A 282 4.79 -0.03 9.63
C LEU A 282 5.63 1.24 9.86
N GLN A 283 5.15 2.19 10.67
CA GLN A 283 5.90 3.41 10.98
C GLN A 283 7.29 3.11 11.57
N VAL A 284 7.37 2.21 12.56
CA VAL A 284 8.65 1.81 13.15
C VAL A 284 9.53 1.12 12.11
N LEU A 285 9.00 0.16 11.33
CA LEU A 285 9.77 -0.51 10.28
C LEU A 285 10.34 0.50 9.27
N VAL A 286 9.53 1.45 8.82
CA VAL A 286 9.91 2.46 7.84
C VAL A 286 11.02 3.36 8.43
N LEU A 287 10.86 3.90 9.63
CA LEU A 287 11.90 4.73 10.27
C LEU A 287 13.21 3.97 10.53
N GLU A 288 13.14 2.70 10.92
CA GLU A 288 14.31 1.84 11.10
C GLU A 288 15.00 1.51 9.77
N TYR A 289 14.22 1.20 8.73
CA TYR A 289 14.71 0.96 7.37
C TYR A 289 15.43 2.19 6.83
N LEU A 290 14.88 3.38 7.06
CA LEU A 290 15.42 4.64 6.60
C LEU A 290 16.59 5.17 7.47
N ASN A 291 16.89 4.52 8.60
CA ASN A 291 17.91 4.93 9.57
C ASN A 291 17.69 6.35 10.13
N THR A 292 16.44 6.71 10.45
CA THR A 292 16.10 8.07 10.90
C THR A 292 16.66 8.39 12.28
N LYS A 293 17.61 9.33 12.36
CA LYS A 293 18.15 9.84 13.63
C LYS A 293 17.18 10.82 14.30
N LEU A 294 16.38 10.32 15.23
CA LEU A 294 15.36 11.09 15.96
C LEU A 294 15.94 12.16 16.92
N GLN A 295 17.25 12.41 16.92
CA GLN A 295 17.87 13.59 17.53
C GLN A 295 17.59 14.90 16.74
N ALA A 296 17.18 14.80 15.48
CA ALA A 296 16.85 15.95 14.63
C ALA A 296 15.37 16.42 14.73
N LEU A 297 14.52 15.69 15.46
CA LEU A 297 13.13 16.09 15.72
C LEU A 297 13.08 17.19 16.79
N ASN A 298 13.32 18.43 16.36
CA ASN A 298 12.93 19.61 17.14
C ASN A 298 11.39 19.61 17.34
N PRO A 299 10.88 19.96 18.52
CA PRO A 299 9.42 20.01 18.79
C PRO A 299 8.69 21.12 17.99
N LEU A 300 9.43 21.96 17.25
CA LEU A 300 8.89 22.95 16.32
C LEU A 300 8.68 22.40 14.89
N ASN A 301 9.21 21.21 14.58
CA ASN A 301 9.19 20.61 13.23
C ASN A 301 8.45 19.25 13.15
N THR A 302 7.83 18.80 14.24
CA THR A 302 6.80 17.75 14.21
C THR A 302 5.49 18.30 13.61
N PRO A 303 4.61 17.45 13.03
CA PRO A 303 3.37 17.89 12.39
C PRO A 303 2.46 18.67 13.35
#